data_AF-A0A9D6W3A3-F1
#
_entry.id   AF-A0A9D6W3A3-F1
#
_cell.length_a   1.000
_cell.length_b   1.000
_cell.length_c   1.000
_cell.angle_alpha   90.00
_cell.angle_beta   90.00
_cell.angle_gamma   90.00
#
_symmetry.space_group_name_H-M   'P 1'
#
loop_
_entity.id
_entity.type
_entity.pdbx_description
1 polymer ?
#
loop_
_entity_poly.entity_id
_entity_poly.type
_entity_poly.pdbx_seq_one_letter_code
_entity_poly.pdbx_strand_id
1 'polypeptide(L)'
;MTFRANARRIAFNSVLLFAVASASAGLVVRIGFGLSVLAGFCVALAYYAVAWGVRVGSYGIRIDAEGVHRLDPRGRTTIAWGDLYSIDLAETPVRVRERAVRLRYIVLESRGPERILFADLSALGSPSVRIDLDGPKPITDVADSGVLLAVLADRADDERYLPGVLMEHARVPAAVDAAASAPDGSDPPEAGERRRVSVGALLALAAKLGSTFAKGIPVALKAFKPGLVLASAALTAVIFTWQFAVGITISIVVHELGHVLAMRRAGLKVRGVYFIPLLGAATVPEDLWRTRREQAAIALAGPLTGLAFTAFVAALDAATGYAYPLLGVLVSWGALLNLLNLLPINPLDGGRVLSAIGYSLSSGVGVAVSVVVILAALLLAWTFDITLLAIVGALGLIDFAGQTVSTLRFRRIASSPRVARLSPVGLATLKGLARPSISEEADQAYFEMEKRQASRLRQLARVSPMTGGQMVRWGLAYVIVTAALLALLIVSAGTHADAALAREILR
;
A
#
# COMPACT_ATOMS: atom_id res chain seq x y z
N MET A 1 -8.36 5.72 -24.01
CA MET A 1 -7.37 5.81 -22.92
C MET A 1 -7.16 7.26 -22.56
N THR A 2 -7.05 7.62 -21.28
CA THR A 2 -6.84 9.03 -20.87
C THR A 2 -5.63 9.13 -19.93
N PHE A 3 -4.64 9.91 -20.32
CA PHE A 3 -3.47 10.31 -19.54
C PHE A 3 -3.75 11.68 -18.93
N ARG A 4 -3.94 11.72 -17.61
CA ARG A 4 -4.30 12.94 -16.88
C ARG A 4 -3.05 13.69 -16.42
N ALA A 5 -3.17 14.99 -16.21
CA ALA A 5 -2.05 15.82 -15.82
C ALA A 5 -1.49 15.56 -14.41
N ASN A 6 -0.20 15.89 -14.22
CA ASN A 6 0.56 15.56 -13.02
C ASN A 6 0.20 16.47 -11.84
N ALA A 7 -0.95 16.23 -11.23
CA ALA A 7 -1.46 17.04 -10.13
C ALA A 7 -0.86 16.70 -8.74
N ARG A 8 0.33 16.08 -8.69
CA ARG A 8 0.99 15.66 -7.43
C ARG A 8 1.42 16.83 -6.52
N ARG A 9 1.70 18.01 -7.07
CA ARG A 9 2.30 19.13 -6.30
C ARG A 9 1.29 20.04 -5.59
N ILE A 10 0.13 20.29 -6.18
CA ILE A 10 -0.90 21.13 -5.53
C ILE A 10 -1.46 20.38 -4.30
N ALA A 11 -1.61 19.06 -4.37
CA ALA A 11 -2.10 18.26 -3.24
C ALA A 11 -1.15 18.31 -2.03
N PHE A 12 0.15 18.09 -2.20
CA PHE A 12 1.06 18.03 -1.06
C PHE A 12 1.30 19.40 -0.42
N ASN A 13 1.52 20.46 -1.22
CA ASN A 13 1.75 21.79 -0.69
C ASN A 13 0.48 22.42 -0.11
N SER A 14 -0.70 22.16 -0.68
CA SER A 14 -1.96 22.66 -0.11
C SER A 14 -2.39 21.89 1.14
N VAL A 15 -2.16 20.57 1.20
CA VAL A 15 -2.40 19.78 2.43
C VAL A 15 -1.42 20.19 3.53
N LEU A 16 -0.15 20.44 3.21
CA LEU A 16 0.85 20.89 4.17
C LEU A 16 0.60 22.34 4.63
N LEU A 17 0.32 23.28 3.71
CA LEU A 17 -0.05 24.66 4.07
C LEU A 17 -1.34 24.69 4.89
N PHE A 18 -2.31 23.84 4.60
CA PHE A 18 -3.55 23.78 5.37
C PHE A 18 -3.34 23.08 6.72
N ALA A 19 -2.49 22.05 6.81
CA ALA A 19 -2.09 21.46 8.10
C ALA A 19 -1.36 22.48 8.98
N VAL A 20 -0.48 23.30 8.39
CA VAL A 20 0.22 24.40 9.07
C VAL A 20 -0.75 25.53 9.43
N ALA A 21 -1.67 25.91 8.54
CA ALA A 21 -2.71 26.93 8.80
C ALA A 21 -3.73 26.48 9.87
N SER A 22 -4.10 25.20 9.89
CA SER A 22 -4.98 24.63 10.91
C SER A 22 -4.27 24.49 12.26
N ALA A 23 -2.98 24.16 12.26
CA ALA A 23 -2.16 24.14 13.47
C ALA A 23 -1.95 25.55 14.06
N SER A 24 -1.85 26.57 13.20
CA SER A 24 -1.71 27.98 13.62
C SER A 24 -3.04 28.63 14.01
N ALA A 25 -4.15 28.27 13.37
CA ALA A 25 -5.49 28.66 13.81
C ALA A 25 -5.90 27.98 15.14
N GLY A 26 -5.40 26.77 15.40
CA GLY A 26 -5.66 26.00 16.62
C GLY A 26 -4.92 26.47 17.88
N LEU A 27 -3.99 27.44 17.78
CA LEU A 27 -3.30 27.98 18.95
C LEU A 27 -4.14 29.02 19.73
N VAL A 28 -5.26 29.50 19.15
CA VAL A 28 -6.05 30.61 19.70
C VAL A 28 -7.38 30.17 20.36
N VAL A 29 -7.78 28.90 20.26
CA VAL A 29 -9.00 28.41 20.94
C VAL A 29 -8.62 27.52 22.12
N ARG A 30 -8.58 28.11 23.32
CA ARG A 30 -8.58 27.36 24.58
C ARG A 30 -9.90 26.62 24.77
N ILE A 31 -9.83 25.54 25.55
CA ILE A 31 -10.87 24.78 26.28
C ILE A 31 -11.25 23.44 25.64
N GLY A 32 -11.11 22.37 26.44
CA GLY A 32 -11.92 21.15 26.50
C GLY A 32 -12.32 20.44 25.19
N PHE A 33 -11.95 19.17 25.07
CA PHE A 33 -12.26 18.28 23.93
C PHE A 33 -11.51 18.58 22.62
N GLY A 34 -10.24 18.16 22.57
CA GLY A 34 -9.41 18.14 21.36
C GLY A 34 -9.82 17.09 20.29
N LEU A 35 -11.03 16.53 20.34
CA LEU A 35 -11.47 15.40 19.51
C LEU A 35 -12.12 15.81 18.16
N SER A 36 -12.68 17.00 18.04
CA SER A 36 -13.45 17.43 16.85
C SER A 36 -12.59 17.96 15.69
N VAL A 37 -11.39 18.47 15.98
CA VAL A 37 -10.50 19.10 14.98
C VAL A 37 -9.89 18.07 14.02
N LEU A 38 -9.50 16.89 14.53
CA LEU A 38 -8.88 15.85 13.70
C LEU A 38 -9.89 15.14 12.79
N ALA A 39 -11.11 14.93 13.27
CA ALA A 39 -12.21 14.40 12.46
C ALA A 39 -12.59 15.38 11.34
N GLY A 40 -12.69 16.68 11.65
CA GLY A 40 -12.88 17.73 10.66
C GLY A 40 -11.76 17.78 9.60
N PHE A 41 -10.51 17.59 10.04
CA PHE A 41 -9.36 17.50 9.13
C PHE A 41 -9.46 16.30 8.17
N CYS A 42 -9.84 15.12 8.66
CA CYS A 42 -10.01 13.92 7.82
C CYS A 42 -11.14 14.06 6.79
N VAL A 43 -12.28 14.64 7.17
CA VAL A 43 -13.42 14.89 6.26
C VAL A 43 -13.06 15.92 5.19
N ALA A 44 -12.37 17.00 5.57
CA ALA A 44 -11.88 17.99 4.62
C ALA A 44 -10.86 17.40 3.63
N LEU A 45 -9.97 16.51 4.11
CA LEU A 45 -9.00 15.80 3.26
C LEU A 45 -9.71 14.89 2.25
N ALA A 46 -10.75 14.16 2.67
CA ALA A 46 -11.55 13.31 1.81
C ALA A 46 -12.34 14.11 0.76
N TYR A 47 -13.01 15.20 1.17
CA TYR A 47 -13.70 16.11 0.26
C TYR A 47 -12.73 16.71 -0.77
N TYR A 48 -11.56 17.16 -0.32
CA TYR A 48 -10.54 17.70 -1.22
C TYR A 48 -10.01 16.64 -2.19
N ALA A 49 -9.80 15.40 -1.74
CA ALA A 49 -9.41 14.29 -2.62
C ALA A 49 -10.46 13.99 -3.71
N VAL A 50 -11.75 14.04 -3.37
CA VAL A 50 -12.86 13.85 -4.31
C VAL A 50 -12.98 15.03 -5.28
N ALA A 51 -13.02 16.27 -4.78
CA ALA A 51 -13.08 17.49 -5.60
C ALA A 51 -11.86 17.63 -6.52
N TRP A 52 -10.68 17.20 -6.05
CA TRP A 52 -9.45 17.09 -6.84
C TRP A 52 -9.56 16.02 -7.93
N GLY A 53 -10.09 14.83 -7.61
CA GLY A 53 -10.34 13.77 -8.59
C GLY A 53 -11.25 14.22 -9.75
N VAL A 54 -12.21 15.09 -9.46
CA VAL A 54 -13.09 15.73 -10.45
C VAL A 54 -12.35 16.78 -11.30
N ARG A 55 -11.60 17.71 -10.69
CA ARG A 55 -10.84 18.75 -11.42
C ARG A 55 -9.74 18.20 -12.32
N VAL A 56 -9.06 17.13 -11.91
CA VAL A 56 -8.00 16.46 -12.70
C VAL A 56 -8.58 15.68 -13.89
N GLY A 57 -9.89 15.41 -13.90
CA GLY A 57 -10.59 14.77 -15.01
C GLY A 57 -10.62 15.61 -16.30
N SER A 58 -10.42 16.93 -16.21
CA SER A 58 -10.61 17.88 -17.31
C SER A 58 -9.31 18.32 -18.02
N TYR A 59 -8.14 17.86 -17.57
CA TYR A 59 -6.83 18.27 -18.11
C TYR A 59 -5.94 17.06 -18.42
N GLY A 60 -5.48 16.92 -19.67
CA GLY A 60 -4.60 15.82 -20.08
C GLY A 60 -4.69 15.46 -21.57
N ILE A 61 -4.32 14.23 -21.91
CA ILE A 61 -4.37 13.67 -23.27
C ILE A 61 -5.26 12.43 -23.29
N ARG A 62 -6.23 12.37 -24.19
CA ARG A 62 -7.04 11.18 -24.48
C ARG A 62 -6.65 10.60 -25.83
N ILE A 63 -6.47 9.29 -25.89
CA ILE A 63 -6.27 8.52 -27.12
C ILE A 63 -7.45 7.57 -27.29
N ASP A 64 -8.10 7.59 -28.44
CA ASP A 64 -9.15 6.63 -28.79
C ASP A 64 -8.99 6.19 -30.26
N ALA A 65 -10.06 5.66 -30.86
CA ALA A 65 -10.04 5.16 -32.24
C ALA A 65 -9.96 6.30 -33.26
N GLU A 66 -10.38 7.52 -32.91
CA GLU A 66 -10.42 8.66 -33.83
C GLU A 66 -9.06 9.37 -33.88
N GLY A 67 -8.37 9.46 -32.75
CA GLY A 67 -7.07 10.11 -32.69
C GLY A 67 -6.56 10.42 -31.29
N VAL A 68 -5.75 11.48 -31.24
CA VAL A 68 -5.17 12.03 -30.02
C VAL A 68 -5.84 13.36 -29.71
N HIS A 69 -6.41 13.48 -28.51
CA HIS A 69 -7.13 14.66 -28.06
C HIS A 69 -6.46 15.28 -26.85
N ARG A 70 -6.11 16.56 -26.93
CA ARG A 70 -5.74 17.37 -25.78
C ARG A 70 -7.01 17.86 -25.08
N LEU A 71 -7.13 17.55 -23.80
CA LEU A 71 -8.23 17.98 -22.93
C LEU A 71 -7.76 19.22 -22.17
N ASP A 72 -8.41 20.35 -22.40
CA ASP A 72 -8.19 21.62 -21.71
C ASP A 72 -9.57 22.24 -21.40
N PRO A 73 -9.82 22.82 -20.21
CA PRO A 73 -11.04 23.56 -19.91
C PRO A 73 -11.38 24.67 -20.90
N ARG A 74 -10.37 25.19 -21.62
CA ARG A 74 -10.53 26.28 -22.60
C ARG A 74 -10.78 25.82 -24.03
N GLY A 75 -10.74 24.51 -24.30
CA GLY A 75 -10.96 23.96 -25.64
C GLY A 75 -10.34 22.58 -25.84
N ARG A 76 -10.67 21.94 -26.96
CA ARG A 76 -10.18 20.61 -27.30
C ARG A 76 -9.41 20.66 -28.62
N THR A 77 -8.15 20.23 -28.61
CA THR A 77 -7.33 20.06 -29.82
C THR A 77 -7.31 18.59 -30.17
N THR A 78 -7.53 18.23 -31.44
CA THR A 78 -7.69 16.83 -31.87
C THR A 78 -6.88 16.56 -33.13
N ILE A 79 -5.88 15.69 -33.00
CA ILE A 79 -5.13 15.19 -34.14
C ILE A 79 -5.68 13.80 -34.48
N ALA A 80 -6.38 13.66 -35.61
CA ALA A 80 -6.84 12.37 -36.10
C ALA A 80 -5.63 11.50 -36.50
N TRP A 81 -5.76 10.17 -36.40
CA TRP A 81 -4.65 9.28 -36.73
C TRP A 81 -4.13 9.45 -38.17
N GLY A 82 -5.01 9.69 -39.13
CA GLY A 82 -4.63 9.93 -40.53
C GLY A 82 -3.94 11.27 -40.79
N ASP A 83 -4.09 12.23 -39.86
CA ASP A 83 -3.49 13.56 -39.94
C ASP A 83 -2.21 13.67 -39.11
N LEU A 84 -1.90 12.69 -38.26
CA LEU A 84 -0.67 12.67 -37.48
C LEU A 84 0.53 12.52 -38.43
N TYR A 85 1.33 13.58 -38.53
CA TYR A 85 2.46 13.66 -39.44
C TYR A 85 3.76 13.19 -38.80
N SER A 86 4.07 13.68 -37.60
CA SER A 86 5.27 13.31 -36.87
C SER A 86 5.05 13.26 -35.37
N ILE A 87 5.89 12.45 -34.72
CA ILE A 87 6.08 12.38 -33.28
C ILE A 87 7.54 12.70 -33.04
N ASP A 88 7.84 13.80 -32.37
CA ASP A 88 9.22 14.25 -32.17
C ASP A 88 9.51 14.48 -30.69
N LEU A 89 10.72 14.09 -30.27
CA LEU A 89 11.26 14.43 -28.95
C LEU A 89 12.14 15.66 -29.08
N ALA A 90 11.69 16.77 -28.51
CA ALA A 90 12.39 18.04 -28.53
C ALA A 90 12.95 18.39 -27.14
N GLU A 91 13.97 19.25 -27.12
CA GLU A 91 14.56 19.77 -25.89
C GLU A 91 14.66 21.29 -25.99
N THR A 92 14.29 22.00 -24.93
CA THR A 92 14.47 23.45 -24.85
C THR A 92 14.97 23.85 -23.46
N PRO A 93 15.88 24.83 -23.36
CA PRO A 93 16.21 25.41 -22.06
C PRO A 93 15.00 26.16 -21.52
N VAL A 94 14.65 25.91 -20.26
CA VAL A 94 13.62 26.64 -19.52
C VAL A 94 14.25 27.16 -18.23
N ARG A 95 14.02 28.44 -17.92
CA ARG A 95 14.37 28.98 -16.61
C ARG A 95 13.30 28.59 -15.60
N VAL A 96 13.72 27.90 -14.55
CA VAL A 96 12.87 27.60 -13.41
C VAL A 96 13.53 28.16 -12.17
N ARG A 97 12.90 29.20 -11.60
CA ARG A 97 13.53 30.08 -10.62
C ARG A 97 14.80 30.71 -11.19
N GLU A 98 15.97 30.37 -10.64
CA GLU A 98 17.28 30.92 -11.03
C GLU A 98 18.16 29.91 -11.81
N ARG A 99 17.67 28.69 -12.06
CA ARG A 99 18.43 27.66 -12.78
C ARG A 99 17.89 27.45 -14.19
N ALA A 100 18.78 27.38 -15.16
CA ALA A 100 18.47 26.89 -16.49
C ALA A 100 18.36 25.37 -16.44
N VAL A 101 17.19 24.83 -16.77
CA VAL A 101 16.92 23.39 -16.79
C VAL A 101 16.57 23.02 -18.22
N ARG A 102 17.15 21.94 -18.74
CA ARG A 102 16.76 21.44 -20.05
C ARG A 102 15.47 20.64 -19.93
N LEU A 103 14.41 21.15 -20.55
CA LEU A 103 13.11 20.50 -20.61
C LEU A 103 13.02 19.68 -21.89
N ARG A 104 12.94 18.37 -21.73
CA ARG A 104 12.59 17.43 -22.81
C ARG A 104 11.08 17.28 -22.88
N TYR A 105 10.51 17.43 -24.06
CA TYR A 105 9.06 17.38 -24.30
C TYR A 105 8.78 16.72 -25.65
N ILE A 106 7.55 16.23 -25.79
CA ILE A 106 7.10 15.53 -26.99
C ILE A 106 6.21 16.47 -27.79
N VAL A 107 6.41 16.50 -29.10
CA VAL A 107 5.62 17.26 -30.06
C VAL A 107 4.90 16.26 -30.96
N LEU A 108 3.58 16.39 -31.04
CA LEU A 108 2.77 15.74 -32.06
C LEU A 108 2.42 16.77 -33.10
N GLU A 109 2.89 16.59 -34.32
CA GLU A 109 2.56 17.45 -35.46
C GLU A 109 1.44 16.82 -36.29
N SER A 110 0.42 17.63 -36.59
CA SER A 110 -0.59 17.29 -37.57
C SER A 110 -0.15 17.79 -38.95
N ARG A 111 -0.69 17.22 -40.03
CA ARG A 111 -0.64 17.80 -41.37
C ARG A 111 -1.33 19.17 -41.45
N GLY A 112 -2.24 19.45 -40.52
CA GLY A 112 -2.86 20.76 -40.31
C GLY A 112 -2.08 21.67 -39.34
N PRO A 113 -2.66 22.82 -38.93
CA PRO A 113 -2.00 23.75 -38.00
C PRO A 113 -1.94 23.25 -36.54
N GLU A 114 -2.64 22.16 -36.23
CA GLU A 114 -2.76 21.62 -34.89
C GLU A 114 -1.45 20.96 -34.43
N ARG A 115 -1.01 21.31 -33.22
CA ARG A 115 0.11 20.64 -32.54
C ARG A 115 -0.24 20.35 -31.10
N ILE A 116 0.11 19.16 -30.61
CA ILE A 116 -0.08 18.78 -29.20
C ILE A 116 1.29 18.59 -28.57
N LEU A 117 1.58 19.37 -27.53
CA LEU A 117 2.82 19.29 -26.77
C LEU A 117 2.57 18.69 -25.38
N PHE A 118 3.44 17.79 -24.93
CA PHE A 118 3.38 17.25 -23.57
C PHE A 118 4.72 16.78 -23.00
N ALA A 119 4.86 16.85 -21.68
CA ALA A 119 6.06 16.43 -20.94
C ALA A 119 5.71 16.11 -19.48
N ASP A 120 6.61 15.45 -18.73
CA ASP A 120 6.48 15.33 -17.28
C ASP A 120 7.12 16.56 -16.61
N LEU A 121 6.30 17.50 -16.15
CA LEU A 121 6.78 18.75 -15.54
C LEU A 121 7.05 18.62 -14.04
N SER A 122 6.93 17.41 -13.46
CA SER A 122 7.03 17.18 -12.02
C SER A 122 8.29 17.74 -11.36
N ALA A 123 9.41 17.68 -12.08
CA ALA A 123 10.70 18.12 -11.58
C ALA A 123 10.80 19.66 -11.53
N LEU A 124 10.17 20.38 -12.45
CA LEU A 124 10.21 21.85 -12.53
C LEU A 124 9.37 22.50 -11.44
N GLY A 125 8.29 21.86 -11.04
CA GLY A 125 7.40 22.40 -10.03
C GLY A 125 6.52 23.56 -10.48
N SER A 126 6.50 23.86 -11.78
CA SER A 126 5.52 24.74 -12.41
C SER A 126 4.44 23.88 -13.09
N PRO A 127 3.14 24.14 -12.86
CA PRO A 127 2.04 23.39 -13.48
C PRO A 127 1.84 23.73 -14.97
N SER A 128 2.52 24.76 -15.49
CA SER A 128 2.41 25.16 -16.89
C SER A 128 3.71 25.75 -17.39
N VAL A 129 4.19 25.23 -18.52
CA VAL A 129 5.27 25.80 -19.31
C VAL A 129 4.71 26.09 -20.69
N ARG A 130 5.06 27.25 -21.25
CA ARG A 130 4.76 27.62 -22.64
C ARG A 130 6.07 27.71 -23.40
N ILE A 131 6.09 27.15 -24.60
CA ILE A 131 7.22 27.23 -25.52
C ILE A 131 6.75 28.01 -26.74
N ASP A 132 7.62 28.88 -27.24
CA ASP A 132 7.36 29.60 -28.47
C ASP A 132 7.67 28.70 -29.67
N LEU A 133 6.61 28.29 -30.39
CA LEU A 133 6.66 27.51 -31.62
C LEU A 133 5.65 28.13 -32.58
N ASP A 134 6.07 29.19 -33.26
CA ASP A 134 5.19 30.05 -34.07
C ASP A 134 4.06 30.68 -33.20
N GLY A 135 4.42 31.09 -31.97
CA GLY A 135 3.52 31.57 -30.94
C GLY A 135 3.58 30.72 -29.66
N PRO A 136 3.18 31.27 -28.50
CA PRO A 136 3.30 30.59 -27.21
C PRO A 136 2.32 29.42 -27.08
N LYS A 137 2.81 28.18 -27.25
CA LYS A 137 2.02 26.96 -27.09
C LYS A 137 2.22 26.33 -25.71
N PRO A 138 1.14 25.93 -25.00
CA PRO A 138 1.25 25.30 -23.69
C PRO A 138 1.68 23.84 -23.79
N ILE A 139 2.63 23.43 -22.94
CA ILE A 139 2.95 22.03 -22.72
C ILE A 139 1.95 21.43 -21.76
N THR A 140 1.35 20.32 -22.16
CA THR A 140 0.47 19.53 -21.30
C THR A 140 1.33 18.70 -20.35
N ASP A 141 1.23 18.97 -19.05
CA ASP A 141 1.91 18.18 -18.03
C ASP A 141 1.32 16.77 -17.99
N VAL A 142 2.12 15.72 -18.20
CA VAL A 142 1.70 14.32 -18.20
C VAL A 142 2.74 13.49 -17.44
N ALA A 143 2.35 12.96 -16.28
CA ALA A 143 3.26 12.24 -15.37
C ALA A 143 3.90 10.99 -15.98
N ASP A 144 3.22 10.33 -16.92
CA ASP A 144 3.69 9.13 -17.61
C ASP A 144 3.94 9.44 -19.10
N SER A 145 4.46 10.63 -19.41
CA SER A 145 4.67 11.16 -20.77
C SER A 145 5.47 10.20 -21.67
N GLY A 146 6.53 9.58 -21.14
CA GLY A 146 7.32 8.58 -21.88
C GLY A 146 6.58 7.26 -22.15
N VAL A 147 5.66 6.85 -21.27
CA VAL A 147 4.78 5.69 -21.52
C VAL A 147 3.74 6.04 -22.58
N LEU A 148 3.19 7.26 -22.53
CA LEU A 148 2.30 7.79 -23.55
C LEU A 148 2.98 7.84 -24.92
N LEU A 149 4.22 8.33 -25.00
CA LEU A 149 5.03 8.31 -26.22
C LEU A 149 5.12 6.91 -26.81
N ALA A 150 5.49 5.92 -26.00
CA ALA A 150 5.63 4.54 -26.48
C ALA A 150 4.29 3.94 -26.96
N VAL A 151 3.17 4.27 -26.31
CA VAL A 151 1.83 3.84 -26.76
C VAL A 151 1.42 4.53 -28.07
N LEU A 152 1.76 5.81 -28.25
CA LEU A 152 1.50 6.54 -29.49
C LEU A 152 2.35 6.00 -30.64
N ALA A 153 3.64 5.77 -30.41
CA ALA A 153 4.56 5.19 -31.38
C ALA A 153 4.12 3.79 -31.81
N ASP A 154 3.69 2.94 -30.86
CA ASP A 154 3.15 1.60 -31.16
C ASP A 154 1.89 1.63 -32.02
N ARG A 155 1.05 2.67 -31.87
CA ARG A 155 -0.17 2.83 -32.68
C ARG A 155 0.07 3.49 -34.03
N ALA A 156 1.03 4.39 -34.11
CA ALA A 156 1.45 5.03 -35.36
C ALA A 156 2.42 4.16 -36.18
N ASP A 157 2.79 2.98 -35.66
CA ASP A 157 3.82 2.08 -36.19
C ASP A 157 5.17 2.79 -36.41
N ASP A 158 5.51 3.73 -35.51
CA ASP A 158 6.77 4.47 -35.53
C ASP A 158 7.83 3.75 -34.68
N GLU A 159 8.72 3.02 -35.35
CA GLU A 159 9.76 2.21 -34.68
C GLU A 159 10.83 3.03 -33.95
N ARG A 160 10.99 4.34 -34.26
CA ARG A 160 12.03 5.20 -33.67
C ARG A 160 11.88 5.34 -32.15
N TYR A 161 10.66 5.28 -31.66
CA TYR A 161 10.33 5.42 -30.24
C TYR A 161 9.78 4.11 -29.64
N LEU A 162 9.82 3.01 -30.40
CA LEU A 162 9.50 1.68 -29.93
C LEU A 162 10.71 1.02 -29.26
N PRO A 163 10.49 0.29 -28.15
CA PRO A 163 11.58 -0.25 -27.38
C PRO A 163 12.15 -1.54 -27.99
N GLY A 164 13.15 -1.30 -28.84
CA GLY A 164 14.21 -2.20 -29.32
C GLY A 164 15.43 -1.35 -29.71
N VAL A 165 15.18 -0.18 -30.32
CA VAL A 165 16.18 0.80 -30.79
C VAL A 165 16.64 1.78 -29.68
N LEU A 166 15.75 2.16 -28.75
CA LEU A 166 16.06 3.08 -27.65
C LEU A 166 17.03 2.51 -26.58
N MET A 167 17.12 1.17 -26.45
CA MET A 167 17.98 0.50 -25.45
C MET A 167 19.46 0.48 -25.85
N GLU A 168 19.77 0.61 -27.14
CA GLU A 168 21.15 0.60 -27.66
C GLU A 168 21.84 1.97 -27.48
N HIS A 169 21.05 3.05 -27.36
CA HIS A 169 21.56 4.43 -27.30
C HIS A 169 21.48 5.09 -25.92
N ALA A 170 20.77 4.50 -24.95
CA ALA A 170 20.84 4.93 -23.56
C ALA A 170 22.13 4.39 -22.94
N ARG A 171 23.07 5.26 -22.53
CA ARG A 171 24.29 4.85 -21.81
C ARG A 171 23.91 4.12 -20.51
N VAL A 172 23.79 2.79 -20.60
CA VAL A 172 23.70 1.88 -19.46
C VAL A 172 25.15 1.58 -19.01
N PRO A 173 25.51 1.76 -17.72
CA PRO A 173 26.78 1.24 -17.21
C PRO A 173 26.82 -0.28 -17.43
N ALA A 174 27.82 -0.73 -18.20
CA ALA A 174 27.98 -2.11 -18.61
C ALA A 174 28.26 -3.02 -17.41
N ALA A 175 27.23 -3.71 -16.93
CA ALA A 175 27.29 -5.02 -16.29
C ALA A 175 25.87 -5.53 -16.07
N VAL A 176 25.72 -6.85 -16.00
CA VAL A 176 24.50 -7.62 -15.69
C VAL A 176 23.69 -8.08 -16.92
N ASP A 177 24.38 -8.74 -17.85
CA ASP A 177 23.81 -9.85 -18.61
C ASP A 177 24.14 -11.16 -17.90
N ALA A 178 23.22 -11.65 -17.06
CA ALA A 178 23.07 -13.06 -16.70
C ALA A 178 21.98 -13.22 -15.63
N ALA A 179 20.78 -13.64 -16.03
CA ALA A 179 19.86 -14.52 -15.27
C ALA A 179 18.44 -14.44 -15.87
N ALA A 180 18.28 -14.95 -17.08
CA ALA A 180 16.98 -15.30 -17.64
C ALA A 180 17.00 -16.79 -17.96
N SER A 181 16.85 -17.62 -16.92
CA SER A 181 16.54 -19.04 -17.06
C SER A 181 15.39 -19.36 -16.11
N ALA A 182 14.24 -19.67 -16.70
CA ALA A 182 13.10 -20.24 -16.02
C ALA A 182 13.32 -21.75 -15.83
N PRO A 183 12.91 -22.35 -14.70
CA PRO A 183 12.64 -23.77 -14.66
C PRO A 183 11.18 -24.05 -15.01
N ASP A 184 11.08 -25.11 -15.80
CA ASP A 184 9.94 -25.83 -16.32
C ASP A 184 9.12 -26.56 -15.24
N GLY A 185 7.89 -26.91 -15.61
CA GLY A 185 7.16 -28.13 -15.24
C GLY A 185 7.06 -28.55 -13.78
N SER A 186 5.85 -28.42 -13.20
CA SER A 186 5.32 -29.47 -12.32
C SER A 186 3.79 -29.49 -12.35
N ASP A 187 3.26 -30.70 -12.56
CA ASP A 187 1.84 -31.02 -12.70
C ASP A 187 1.00 -30.66 -11.45
N PRO A 188 -0.32 -30.41 -11.62
CA PRO A 188 -1.22 -30.18 -10.51
C PRO A 188 -1.45 -31.48 -9.71
N PRO A 189 -1.46 -31.45 -8.37
CA PRO A 189 -1.77 -32.64 -7.59
C PRO A 189 -3.28 -32.95 -7.63
N GLU A 190 -3.57 -34.23 -7.80
CA GLU A 190 -4.90 -34.83 -7.83
C GLU A 190 -5.72 -34.60 -6.55
N ALA A 191 -7.03 -34.56 -6.74
CA ALA A 191 -8.02 -34.34 -5.70
C ALA A 191 -8.12 -35.55 -4.74
N GLY A 192 -7.51 -35.42 -3.57
CA GLY A 192 -7.61 -36.39 -2.48
C GLY A 192 -8.98 -36.38 -1.78
N GLU A 193 -9.47 -37.59 -1.55
CA GLU A 193 -10.74 -37.99 -0.95
C GLU A 193 -11.00 -37.41 0.46
N ARG A 194 -12.25 -37.00 0.73
CA ARG A 194 -12.64 -36.40 2.02
C ARG A 194 -12.75 -37.45 3.12
N ARG A 195 -11.71 -37.59 3.94
CA ARG A 195 -11.74 -38.37 5.18
C ARG A 195 -12.31 -37.54 6.34
N ARG A 196 -13.32 -38.08 7.04
CA ARG A 196 -13.86 -37.49 8.28
C ARG A 196 -12.77 -37.48 9.36
N VAL A 197 -12.48 -36.29 9.89
CA VAL A 197 -11.43 -36.06 10.89
C VAL A 197 -12.05 -36.19 12.29
N SER A 198 -11.51 -37.08 13.12
CA SER A 198 -11.89 -37.23 14.52
C SER A 198 -11.15 -36.22 15.41
N VAL A 199 -11.72 -35.89 16.58
CA VAL A 199 -11.14 -34.95 17.56
C VAL A 199 -9.72 -35.36 17.99
N GLY A 200 -9.44 -36.67 18.07
CA GLY A 200 -8.10 -37.19 18.35
C GLY A 200 -7.07 -36.92 17.25
N ALA A 201 -7.49 -36.88 15.97
CA ALA A 201 -6.62 -36.52 14.86
C ALA A 201 -6.28 -35.01 14.85
N LEU A 202 -7.20 -34.16 15.31
CA LEU A 202 -6.96 -32.72 15.50
C LEU A 202 -5.95 -32.46 16.63
N LEU A 203 -6.04 -33.18 17.75
CA LEU A 203 -5.07 -33.07 18.86
C LEU A 203 -3.68 -33.58 18.46
N ALA A 204 -3.59 -34.70 17.75
CA ALA A 204 -2.32 -35.22 17.23
C ALA A 204 -1.69 -34.28 16.18
N LEU A 205 -2.52 -33.65 15.34
CA LEU A 205 -2.08 -32.63 14.39
C LEU A 205 -1.61 -31.37 15.12
N ALA A 206 -2.29 -30.93 16.18
CA ALA A 206 -1.89 -29.80 17.01
C ALA A 206 -0.53 -30.05 17.69
N ALA A 207 -0.30 -31.26 18.21
CA ALA A 207 0.98 -31.65 18.80
C ALA A 207 2.12 -31.73 17.76
N LYS A 208 1.84 -32.28 16.57
CA LYS A 208 2.81 -32.37 15.47
C LYS A 208 3.10 -31.00 14.83
N LEU A 209 2.10 -30.14 14.71
CA LEU A 209 2.28 -28.74 14.32
C LEU A 209 3.07 -27.99 15.39
N GLY A 210 2.79 -28.22 16.67
CA GLY A 210 3.51 -27.63 17.80
C GLY A 210 5.02 -27.95 17.79
N SER A 211 5.41 -29.21 17.55
CA SER A 211 6.82 -29.59 17.49
C SER A 211 7.56 -29.04 16.26
N THR A 212 6.86 -28.83 15.15
CA THR A 212 7.40 -28.19 13.94
C THR A 212 7.49 -26.66 14.09
N PHE A 213 6.55 -26.06 14.83
CA PHE A 213 6.59 -24.66 15.24
C PHE A 213 7.75 -24.39 16.21
N ALA A 214 7.94 -25.25 17.21
CA ALA A 214 8.97 -25.09 18.24
C ALA A 214 10.40 -25.02 17.68
N LYS A 215 10.73 -25.84 16.66
CA LYS A 215 12.05 -25.82 16.01
C LYS A 215 12.35 -24.52 15.25
N GLY A 216 11.32 -23.79 14.82
CA GLY A 216 11.46 -22.52 14.09
C GLY A 216 11.66 -21.30 15.00
N ILE A 217 11.29 -21.39 16.28
CA ILE A 217 11.29 -20.27 17.24
C ILE A 217 12.68 -19.66 17.43
N PRO A 218 13.76 -20.42 17.69
CA PRO A 218 15.07 -19.82 17.99
C PRO A 218 15.62 -19.02 16.81
N VAL A 219 15.41 -19.54 15.59
CA VAL A 219 15.84 -18.86 14.37
C VAL A 219 14.96 -17.64 14.10
N ALA A 220 13.67 -17.70 14.43
CA ALA A 220 12.73 -16.59 14.21
C ALA A 220 13.00 -15.42 15.19
N LEU A 221 13.40 -15.73 16.42
CA LEU A 221 13.84 -14.73 17.41
C LEU A 221 15.05 -13.92 16.95
N LYS A 222 15.92 -14.46 16.08
CA LYS A 222 17.04 -13.71 15.47
C LYS A 222 16.59 -12.53 14.60
N ALA A 223 15.33 -12.49 14.16
CA ALA A 223 14.80 -11.37 13.40
C ALA A 223 14.50 -10.14 14.29
N PHE A 224 14.37 -10.33 15.61
CA PHE A 224 14.07 -9.26 16.55
C PHE A 224 15.32 -8.49 16.92
N LYS A 225 15.22 -7.16 17.00
CA LYS A 225 16.29 -6.29 17.47
C LYS A 225 16.14 -6.05 18.97
N PRO A 226 16.93 -6.71 19.85
CA PRO A 226 16.70 -6.72 21.29
C PRO A 226 16.72 -5.31 21.91
N GLY A 227 17.59 -4.41 21.41
CA GLY A 227 17.63 -3.03 21.87
C GLY A 227 16.32 -2.26 21.64
N LEU A 228 15.64 -2.48 20.50
CA LEU A 228 14.35 -1.83 20.22
C LEU A 228 13.22 -2.42 21.07
N VAL A 229 13.26 -3.74 21.31
CA VAL A 229 12.29 -4.43 22.18
C VAL A 229 12.41 -3.89 23.61
N LEU A 230 13.63 -3.82 24.15
CA LEU A 230 13.89 -3.33 25.49
C LEU A 230 13.53 -1.84 25.64
N ALA A 231 13.86 -1.01 24.64
CA ALA A 231 13.49 0.41 24.66
C ALA A 231 11.95 0.59 24.65
N SER A 232 11.23 -0.18 23.84
CA SER A 232 9.76 -0.15 23.80
C SER A 232 9.16 -0.62 25.12
N ALA A 233 9.68 -1.70 25.72
CA ALA A 233 9.24 -2.20 27.00
C ALA A 233 9.51 -1.19 28.13
N ALA A 234 10.69 -0.58 28.16
CA ALA A 234 11.05 0.44 29.14
C ALA A 234 10.11 1.66 29.04
N LEU A 235 9.83 2.16 27.84
CA LEU A 235 8.91 3.28 27.66
C LEU A 235 7.48 2.93 28.11
N THR A 236 7.04 1.71 27.82
CA THR A 236 5.73 1.21 28.29
C THR A 236 5.70 1.12 29.82
N ALA A 237 6.80 0.71 30.46
CA ALA A 237 6.93 0.63 31.91
C ALA A 237 7.01 2.00 32.61
N VAL A 238 7.29 3.08 31.87
CA VAL A 238 7.20 4.45 32.40
C VAL A 238 5.75 4.93 32.46
N ILE A 239 4.92 4.51 31.51
CA ILE A 239 3.50 4.92 31.41
C ILE A 239 2.59 4.00 32.25
N PHE A 240 2.94 2.71 32.30
CA PHE A 240 2.20 1.67 33.02
C PHE A 240 3.09 1.02 34.08
N THR A 241 2.74 -0.18 34.55
CA THR A 241 3.62 -0.96 35.42
C THR A 241 4.63 -1.76 34.60
N TRP A 242 5.79 -2.06 35.20
CA TRP A 242 6.80 -2.89 34.52
C TRP A 242 6.29 -4.31 34.24
N GLN A 243 5.43 -4.88 35.10
CA GLN A 243 4.84 -6.20 34.87
C GLN A 243 3.91 -6.19 33.64
N PHE A 244 3.08 -5.14 33.51
CA PHE A 244 2.25 -4.96 32.33
C PHE A 244 3.11 -4.78 31.08
N ALA A 245 4.16 -3.95 31.16
CA ALA A 245 5.07 -3.72 30.05
C ALA A 245 5.74 -5.02 29.55
N VAL A 246 6.19 -5.89 30.46
CA VAL A 246 6.72 -7.21 30.09
C VAL A 246 5.63 -8.07 29.45
N GLY A 247 4.45 -8.17 30.07
CA GLY A 247 3.36 -9.00 29.56
C GLY A 247 2.88 -8.60 28.17
N ILE A 248 2.65 -7.30 27.93
CA ILE A 248 2.22 -6.80 26.62
C ILE A 248 3.34 -6.92 25.57
N THR A 249 4.61 -6.73 25.97
CA THR A 249 5.75 -6.95 25.08
C THR A 249 5.82 -8.40 24.63
N ILE A 250 5.61 -9.36 25.53
CA ILE A 250 5.52 -10.78 25.16
C ILE A 250 4.36 -11.01 24.18
N SER A 251 3.19 -10.41 24.41
CA SER A 251 2.06 -10.50 23.48
C SER A 251 2.41 -9.97 22.08
N ILE A 252 3.08 -8.83 21.98
CA ILE A 252 3.58 -8.28 20.69
C ILE A 252 4.56 -9.25 20.04
N VAL A 253 5.54 -9.77 20.80
CA VAL A 253 6.53 -10.71 20.29
C VAL A 253 5.87 -11.98 19.75
N VAL A 254 4.89 -12.55 20.46
CA VAL A 254 4.19 -13.76 20.03
C VAL A 254 3.34 -13.51 18.78
N HIS A 255 2.73 -12.33 18.66
CA HIS A 255 2.04 -11.89 17.45
C HIS A 255 3.02 -11.82 16.26
N GLU A 256 4.11 -11.08 16.37
CA GLU A 256 5.10 -10.94 15.29
C GLU A 256 5.77 -12.27 14.93
N LEU A 257 6.00 -13.14 15.93
CA LEU A 257 6.54 -14.46 15.72
C LEU A 257 5.64 -15.31 14.80
N GLY A 258 4.32 -15.12 14.88
CA GLY A 258 3.35 -15.71 13.96
C GLY A 258 3.64 -15.34 12.50
N HIS A 259 3.84 -14.04 12.22
CA HIS A 259 4.23 -13.56 10.89
C HIS A 259 5.56 -14.14 10.43
N VAL A 260 6.60 -14.07 11.28
CA VAL A 260 7.95 -14.54 10.92
C VAL A 260 7.93 -16.03 10.58
N LEU A 261 7.21 -16.84 11.37
CA LEU A 261 7.10 -18.27 11.13
C LEU A 261 6.28 -18.57 9.86
N ALA A 262 5.21 -17.83 9.58
CA ALA A 262 4.43 -17.98 8.36
C ALA A 262 5.24 -17.59 7.12
N MET A 263 5.98 -16.47 7.15
CA MET A 263 6.86 -16.03 6.08
C MET A 263 7.91 -17.08 5.74
N ARG A 264 8.57 -17.65 6.76
CA ARG A 264 9.59 -18.67 6.54
C ARG A 264 9.03 -19.98 6.01
N ARG A 265 7.84 -20.39 6.46
CA ARG A 265 7.15 -21.55 5.86
C ARG A 265 6.76 -21.32 4.41
N ALA A 266 6.48 -20.08 4.03
CA ALA A 266 6.26 -19.69 2.64
C ALA A 266 7.57 -19.55 1.83
N GLY A 267 8.74 -19.77 2.46
CA GLY A 267 10.04 -19.60 1.82
C GLY A 267 10.44 -18.15 1.60
N LEU A 268 9.80 -17.20 2.30
CA LEU A 268 10.14 -15.78 2.25
C LEU A 268 11.21 -15.46 3.30
N LYS A 269 12.18 -14.62 2.91
CA LYS A 269 13.17 -14.10 3.85
C LYS A 269 12.60 -12.92 4.63
N VAL A 270 13.01 -12.82 5.90
CA VAL A 270 12.57 -11.77 6.82
C VAL A 270 13.75 -10.86 7.11
N ARG A 271 13.61 -9.58 6.76
CA ARG A 271 14.66 -8.57 6.93
C ARG A 271 14.86 -8.24 8.40
N GLY A 272 13.77 -8.21 9.16
CA GLY A 272 13.77 -7.98 10.59
C GLY A 272 12.40 -7.59 11.15
N VAL A 273 12.29 -7.65 12.46
CA VAL A 273 11.16 -7.16 13.25
C VAL A 273 11.60 -5.89 13.98
N TYR A 274 10.88 -4.81 13.73
CA TYR A 274 11.20 -3.49 14.26
C TYR A 274 10.12 -3.06 15.24
N PHE A 275 10.49 -2.88 16.52
CA PHE A 275 9.58 -2.36 17.54
C PHE A 275 9.47 -0.84 17.40
N ILE A 276 8.23 -0.36 17.39
CA ILE A 276 7.89 1.04 17.39
C ILE A 276 7.32 1.35 18.77
N PRO A 277 8.02 2.14 19.61
CA PRO A 277 7.60 2.40 20.97
C PRO A 277 6.15 2.88 21.03
N LEU A 278 5.37 2.31 21.97
CA LEU A 278 3.94 2.58 22.21
C LEU A 278 2.96 2.19 21.10
N LEU A 279 3.45 1.89 19.89
CA LEU A 279 2.61 1.54 18.74
C LEU A 279 2.58 0.05 18.44
N GLY A 280 3.66 -0.69 18.72
CA GLY A 280 3.74 -2.13 18.51
C GLY A 280 5.03 -2.54 17.80
N ALA A 281 4.92 -3.44 16.82
CA ALA A 281 6.05 -3.89 16.03
C ALA A 281 5.66 -4.07 14.55
N ALA A 282 6.65 -4.15 13.69
CA ALA A 282 6.46 -4.38 12.27
C ALA A 282 7.46 -5.42 11.75
N THR A 283 6.94 -6.56 11.27
CA THR A 283 7.73 -7.55 10.54
C THR A 283 7.90 -7.14 9.07
N VAL A 284 9.14 -6.93 8.65
CA VAL A 284 9.46 -6.51 7.28
C VAL A 284 10.00 -7.70 6.47
N PRO A 285 9.30 -8.13 5.41
CA PRO A 285 9.82 -9.16 4.50
C PRO A 285 10.89 -8.58 3.54
N GLU A 286 11.83 -9.41 3.10
CA GLU A 286 12.76 -9.07 2.01
C GLU A 286 12.13 -9.32 0.64
N ASP A 287 11.35 -10.40 0.54
CA ASP A 287 10.69 -10.84 -0.68
C ASP A 287 9.20 -10.46 -0.68
N LEU A 288 8.62 -10.29 -1.87
CA LEU A 288 7.17 -10.22 -2.00
C LEU A 288 6.55 -11.61 -1.97
N TRP A 289 5.32 -11.67 -1.47
CA TRP A 289 4.51 -12.90 -1.47
C TRP A 289 4.23 -13.39 -2.90
N ARG A 290 4.18 -14.72 -3.08
CA ARG A 290 3.98 -15.33 -4.41
C ARG A 290 2.52 -15.43 -4.83
N THR A 291 1.62 -15.56 -3.85
CA THR A 291 0.17 -15.67 -4.11
C THR A 291 -0.63 -14.79 -3.15
N ARG A 292 -1.85 -14.38 -3.54
CA ARG A 292 -2.75 -13.65 -2.63
C ARG A 292 -3.15 -14.51 -1.43
N ARG A 293 -3.28 -15.82 -1.64
CA ARG A 293 -3.50 -16.80 -0.55
C ARG A 293 -2.41 -16.72 0.52
N GLU A 294 -1.16 -16.69 0.10
CA GLU A 294 0.00 -16.58 0.98
C GLU A 294 0.03 -15.23 1.71
N GLN A 295 -0.32 -14.13 1.02
CA GLN A 295 -0.47 -12.81 1.64
C GLN A 295 -1.49 -12.85 2.80
N ALA A 296 -2.68 -13.42 2.59
CA ALA A 296 -3.70 -13.54 3.63
C ALA A 296 -3.27 -14.49 4.76
N ALA A 297 -2.61 -15.60 4.42
CA ALA A 297 -2.11 -16.55 5.41
C ALA A 297 -1.07 -15.94 6.34
N ILE A 298 -0.12 -15.19 5.79
CA ILE A 298 0.91 -14.51 6.58
C ILE A 298 0.29 -13.40 7.43
N ALA A 299 -0.63 -12.60 6.86
CA ALA A 299 -1.31 -11.55 7.60
C ALA A 299 -2.15 -12.11 8.76
N LEU A 300 -2.88 -13.21 8.57
CA LEU A 300 -3.70 -13.79 9.64
C LEU A 300 -2.86 -14.56 10.69
N ALA A 301 -1.62 -14.91 10.38
CA ALA A 301 -0.78 -15.69 11.28
C ALA A 301 -0.45 -14.97 12.60
N GLY A 302 -0.23 -13.65 12.56
CA GLY A 302 0.03 -12.86 13.77
C GLY A 302 -1.19 -12.80 14.70
N PRO A 303 -2.36 -12.38 14.22
CA PRO A 303 -3.60 -12.42 15.00
C PRO A 303 -3.96 -13.81 15.53
N LEU A 304 -3.66 -14.88 14.78
CA LEU A 304 -3.89 -16.26 15.23
C LEU A 304 -2.96 -16.66 16.39
N THR A 305 -1.65 -16.39 16.30
CA THR A 305 -0.73 -16.70 17.40
C THR A 305 -0.97 -15.79 18.61
N GLY A 306 -1.33 -14.53 18.37
CA GLY A 306 -1.76 -13.61 19.41
C GLY A 306 -3.05 -14.08 20.10
N LEU A 307 -4.07 -14.51 19.36
CA LEU A 307 -5.28 -15.13 19.93
C LEU A 307 -4.94 -16.36 20.77
N ALA A 308 -4.09 -17.26 20.27
CA ALA A 308 -3.68 -18.44 21.03
C ALA A 308 -2.98 -18.07 22.35
N PHE A 309 -2.12 -17.05 22.34
CA PHE A 309 -1.47 -16.55 23.54
C PHE A 309 -2.44 -15.88 24.50
N THR A 310 -3.33 -15.01 24.01
CA THR A 310 -4.37 -14.37 24.83
C THR A 310 -5.30 -15.39 25.45
N ALA A 311 -5.70 -16.42 24.71
CA ALA A 311 -6.52 -17.53 25.23
C ALA A 311 -5.78 -18.33 26.30
N PHE A 312 -4.47 -18.55 26.15
CA PHE A 312 -3.64 -19.17 27.18
C PHE A 312 -3.59 -18.34 28.47
N VAL A 313 -3.38 -17.02 28.36
CA VAL A 313 -3.40 -16.12 29.52
C VAL A 313 -4.78 -16.10 30.18
N ALA A 314 -5.87 -16.16 29.40
CA ALA A 314 -7.23 -16.22 29.94
C ALA A 314 -7.51 -17.53 30.69
N ALA A 315 -7.01 -18.66 30.18
CA ALA A 315 -7.09 -19.94 30.87
C ALA A 315 -6.30 -19.92 32.19
N LEU A 316 -5.12 -19.28 32.20
CA LEU A 316 -4.33 -19.10 33.42
C LEU A 316 -5.05 -18.22 34.45
N ASP A 317 -5.65 -17.10 34.02
CA ASP A 317 -6.43 -16.20 34.87
C ASP A 317 -7.59 -16.96 35.56
N ALA A 318 -8.37 -17.70 34.77
CA ALA A 318 -9.45 -18.54 35.27
C ALA A 318 -8.96 -19.64 36.23
N ALA A 319 -7.83 -20.29 35.93
CA ALA A 319 -7.24 -21.32 36.80
C ALA A 319 -6.79 -20.78 38.15
N THR A 320 -6.45 -19.49 38.23
CA THR A 320 -6.13 -18.80 39.49
C THR A 320 -7.35 -18.22 40.20
N GLY A 321 -8.57 -18.49 39.71
CA GLY A 321 -9.80 -17.92 40.26
C GLY A 321 -9.87 -16.40 40.13
N TYR A 322 -9.26 -15.82 39.09
CA TYR A 322 -9.21 -14.37 38.85
C TYR A 322 -8.55 -13.58 40.01
N ALA A 323 -7.66 -14.23 40.76
CA ALA A 323 -6.98 -13.66 41.92
C ALA A 323 -5.97 -12.55 41.53
N TYR A 324 -5.50 -12.54 40.28
CA TYR A 324 -4.47 -11.61 39.81
C TYR A 324 -5.02 -10.65 38.75
N PRO A 325 -5.35 -9.39 39.11
CA PRO A 325 -5.92 -8.42 38.16
C PRO A 325 -5.06 -8.18 36.91
N LEU A 326 -3.73 -8.34 37.03
CA LEU A 326 -2.81 -8.21 35.90
C LEU A 326 -3.12 -9.19 34.77
N LEU A 327 -3.53 -10.44 35.08
CA LEU A 327 -3.84 -11.43 34.06
C LEU A 327 -5.06 -11.00 33.23
N GLY A 328 -6.14 -10.56 33.90
CA GLY A 328 -7.30 -9.97 33.23
C GLY A 328 -6.97 -8.77 32.34
N VAL A 329 -6.12 -7.86 32.83
CA VAL A 329 -5.62 -6.74 32.04
C VAL A 329 -4.85 -7.23 30.80
N LEU A 330 -3.98 -8.23 30.95
CA LEU A 330 -3.23 -8.81 29.82
C LEU A 330 -4.13 -9.56 28.82
N VAL A 331 -5.20 -10.21 29.27
CA VAL A 331 -6.21 -10.80 28.38
C VAL A 331 -6.89 -9.71 27.56
N SER A 332 -7.39 -8.67 28.23
CA SER A 332 -8.11 -7.58 27.57
C SER A 332 -7.21 -6.81 26.59
N TRP A 333 -6.00 -6.44 27.00
CA TRP A 333 -5.05 -5.73 26.14
C TRP A 333 -4.46 -6.61 25.04
N GLY A 334 -4.23 -7.90 25.31
CA GLY A 334 -3.82 -8.86 24.29
C GLY A 334 -4.91 -9.07 23.23
N ALA A 335 -6.17 -9.21 23.66
CA ALA A 335 -7.31 -9.29 22.74
C ALA A 335 -7.44 -8.01 21.91
N LEU A 336 -7.37 -6.84 22.57
CA LEU A 336 -7.45 -5.54 21.92
C LEU A 336 -6.34 -5.34 20.89
N LEU A 337 -5.09 -5.67 21.21
CA LEU A 337 -3.95 -5.59 20.29
C LEU A 337 -4.20 -6.38 19.00
N ASN A 338 -4.71 -7.60 19.12
CA ASN A 338 -4.98 -8.45 17.96
C ASN A 338 -6.22 -7.98 17.19
N LEU A 339 -7.26 -7.49 17.87
CA LEU A 339 -8.43 -6.88 17.23
C LEU A 339 -8.07 -5.63 16.46
N LEU A 340 -7.20 -4.78 17.03
CA LEU A 340 -6.66 -3.61 16.34
C LEU A 340 -5.92 -4.06 15.07
N ASN A 341 -5.05 -5.06 15.14
CA ASN A 341 -4.38 -5.56 13.92
C ASN A 341 -5.34 -6.19 12.91
N LEU A 342 -6.48 -6.73 13.35
CA LEU A 342 -7.53 -7.22 12.46
C LEU A 342 -8.43 -6.12 11.91
N LEU A 343 -8.24 -4.86 12.27
CA LEU A 343 -8.98 -3.77 11.63
C LEU A 343 -8.72 -3.77 10.12
N PRO A 344 -9.74 -3.45 9.33
CA PRO A 344 -9.68 -3.63 7.89
C PRO A 344 -8.99 -2.44 7.18
N ILE A 345 -7.80 -2.09 7.65
CA ILE A 345 -7.11 -0.86 7.28
C ILE A 345 -5.63 -1.18 7.01
N ASN A 346 -5.11 -0.83 5.84
CA ASN A 346 -3.67 -0.93 5.60
C ASN A 346 -2.93 0.15 6.42
N PRO A 347 -1.80 -0.15 7.08
CA PRO A 347 -0.96 -1.35 6.93
C PRO A 347 -1.26 -2.54 7.87
N LEU A 348 -2.34 -2.50 8.65
CA LEU A 348 -2.71 -3.55 9.61
C LEU A 348 -3.06 -4.87 8.91
N ASP A 349 -2.97 -5.97 9.65
CA ASP A 349 -3.15 -7.32 9.09
C ASP A 349 -4.53 -7.59 8.51
N GLY A 350 -5.59 -7.08 9.14
CA GLY A 350 -6.94 -7.17 8.61
C GLY A 350 -7.07 -6.48 7.26
N GLY A 351 -6.46 -5.30 7.11
CA GLY A 351 -6.31 -4.60 5.83
C GLY A 351 -5.61 -5.45 4.78
N ARG A 352 -4.54 -6.17 5.16
CA ARG A 352 -3.77 -7.06 4.26
C ARG A 352 -4.55 -8.30 3.85
N VAL A 353 -5.32 -8.91 4.77
CA VAL A 353 -6.21 -10.05 4.46
C VAL A 353 -7.30 -9.62 3.49
N LEU A 354 -8.00 -8.52 3.79
CA LEU A 354 -9.08 -8.04 2.92
C LEU A 354 -8.56 -7.52 1.59
N SER A 355 -7.39 -6.89 1.54
CA SER A 355 -6.72 -6.53 0.29
C SER A 355 -6.42 -7.77 -0.55
N ALA A 356 -5.91 -8.84 0.07
CA ALA A 356 -5.63 -10.09 -0.65
C ALA A 356 -6.90 -10.71 -1.27
N ILE A 357 -8.03 -10.66 -0.57
CA ILE A 357 -9.34 -11.11 -1.07
C ILE A 357 -9.85 -10.15 -2.15
N GLY A 358 -9.86 -8.84 -1.89
CA GLY A 358 -10.34 -7.81 -2.81
C GLY A 358 -9.59 -7.80 -4.14
N TYR A 359 -8.26 -7.95 -4.12
CA TYR A 359 -7.46 -8.06 -5.35
C TYR A 359 -7.59 -9.41 -6.06
N SER A 360 -8.25 -10.40 -5.44
CA SER A 360 -8.62 -11.66 -6.08
C SER A 360 -10.00 -11.59 -6.75
N LEU A 361 -10.82 -10.59 -6.39
CA LEU A 361 -12.08 -10.28 -7.07
C LEU A 361 -11.81 -9.49 -8.36
N SER A 362 -12.82 -9.42 -9.24
CA SER A 362 -12.73 -8.56 -10.43
C SER A 362 -12.41 -7.13 -9.98
N SER A 363 -11.56 -6.45 -10.76
CA SER A 363 -10.92 -5.18 -10.35
C SER A 363 -11.87 -4.09 -9.86
N GLY A 364 -13.13 -4.08 -10.33
CA GLY A 364 -14.12 -3.09 -9.92
C GLY A 364 -14.77 -3.44 -8.58
N VAL A 365 -15.11 -4.72 -8.38
CA VAL A 365 -15.76 -5.21 -7.15
C VAL A 365 -14.79 -5.15 -5.98
N GLY A 366 -13.53 -5.54 -6.17
CA GLY A 366 -12.51 -5.44 -5.13
C GLY A 366 -12.31 -4.02 -4.62
N VAL A 367 -12.24 -3.04 -5.53
CA VAL A 367 -12.13 -1.61 -5.22
C VAL A 367 -13.37 -1.12 -4.46
N ALA A 368 -14.58 -1.48 -4.91
CA ALA A 368 -15.81 -1.09 -4.24
C ALA A 368 -15.89 -1.62 -2.81
N VAL A 369 -15.55 -2.90 -2.61
CA VAL A 369 -15.53 -3.54 -1.29
C VAL A 369 -14.52 -2.84 -0.37
N SER A 370 -13.30 -2.55 -0.85
CA SER A 370 -12.31 -1.81 -0.05
C SER A 370 -12.78 -0.42 0.36
N VAL A 371 -13.46 0.32 -0.53
CA VAL A 371 -14.03 1.64 -0.21
C VAL A 371 -15.11 1.52 0.87
N VAL A 372 -16.06 0.60 0.71
CA VAL A 372 -17.15 0.39 1.70
C VAL A 372 -16.57 0.07 3.07
N VAL A 373 -15.55 -0.80 3.10
CA VAL A 373 -14.90 -1.22 4.33
C VAL A 373 -14.14 -0.06 5.02
N ILE A 374 -13.43 0.78 4.26
CA ILE A 374 -12.77 1.97 4.80
C ILE A 374 -13.80 2.96 5.36
N LEU A 375 -14.90 3.21 4.63
CA LEU A 375 -15.97 4.11 5.08
C LEU A 375 -16.64 3.59 6.35
N ALA A 376 -16.92 2.29 6.44
CA ALA A 376 -17.47 1.68 7.64
C ALA A 376 -16.53 1.81 8.84
N ALA A 377 -15.22 1.63 8.64
CA ALA A 377 -14.22 1.81 9.69
C ALA A 377 -14.13 3.27 10.18
N LEU A 378 -14.18 4.25 9.26
CA LEU A 378 -14.20 5.67 9.60
C LEU A 378 -15.49 6.06 10.36
N LEU A 379 -16.64 5.51 9.96
CA LEU A 379 -17.91 5.71 10.66
C LEU A 379 -17.86 5.15 12.08
N LEU A 380 -17.32 3.94 12.25
CA LEU A 380 -17.13 3.33 13.56
C LEU A 380 -16.19 4.17 14.44
N ALA A 381 -15.07 4.65 13.88
CA ALA A 381 -14.14 5.52 14.60
C ALA A 381 -14.81 6.79 15.12
N TRP A 382 -15.66 7.41 14.28
CA TRP A 382 -16.41 8.60 14.64
C TRP A 382 -17.49 8.31 15.68
N THR A 383 -18.20 7.18 15.55
CA THR A 383 -19.30 6.80 16.46
C THR A 383 -18.81 6.51 17.88
N PHE A 384 -17.60 5.97 18.01
CA PHE A 384 -17.03 5.54 19.29
C PHE A 384 -15.90 6.46 19.79
N ASP A 385 -15.70 7.63 19.19
CA ASP A 385 -14.65 8.59 19.55
C ASP A 385 -13.23 7.99 19.57
N ILE A 386 -12.97 6.98 18.72
CA ILE A 386 -11.70 6.27 18.64
C ILE A 386 -10.78 7.00 17.65
N THR A 387 -10.15 8.09 18.09
CA THR A 387 -9.27 8.95 17.29
C THR A 387 -8.16 8.17 16.56
N LEU A 388 -7.59 7.14 17.21
CA LEU A 388 -6.57 6.26 16.61
C LEU A 388 -7.11 5.54 15.36
N LEU A 389 -8.36 5.08 15.41
CA LEU A 389 -9.00 4.37 14.29
C LEU A 389 -9.26 5.33 13.12
N ALA A 390 -9.58 6.59 13.39
CA ALA A 390 -9.73 7.62 12.36
C ALA A 390 -8.40 7.93 11.65
N ILE A 391 -7.30 8.06 12.40
CA ILE A 391 -5.95 8.27 11.84
C ILE A 391 -5.56 7.09 10.96
N VAL A 392 -5.70 5.87 11.48
CA VAL A 392 -5.33 4.66 10.72
C VAL A 392 -6.23 4.55 9.49
N GLY A 393 -7.55 4.78 9.60
CA GLY A 393 -8.49 4.78 8.48
C GLY A 393 -8.12 5.79 7.39
N ALA A 394 -7.69 6.99 7.76
CA ALA A 394 -7.21 8.01 6.82
C ALA A 394 -5.90 7.58 6.11
N LEU A 395 -4.95 6.98 6.83
CA LEU A 395 -3.74 6.39 6.22
C LEU A 395 -4.09 5.27 5.25
N GLY A 396 -5.05 4.42 5.60
CA GLY A 396 -5.57 3.37 4.72
C GLY A 396 -6.20 3.92 3.45
N LEU A 397 -6.91 5.05 3.52
CA LEU A 397 -7.47 5.72 2.35
C LEU A 397 -6.37 6.25 1.41
N ILE A 398 -5.29 6.82 1.96
CA ILE A 398 -4.14 7.30 1.20
C ILE A 398 -3.44 6.14 0.49
N ASP A 399 -3.18 5.04 1.20
CA ASP A 399 -2.56 3.85 0.63
C ASP A 399 -3.45 3.23 -0.46
N PHE A 400 -4.76 3.12 -0.22
CA PHE A 400 -5.72 2.63 -1.19
C PHE A 400 -5.79 3.50 -2.45
N ALA A 401 -5.79 4.83 -2.30
CA ALA A 401 -5.73 5.76 -3.43
C ALA A 401 -4.42 5.56 -4.22
N GLY A 402 -3.29 5.39 -3.53
CA GLY A 402 -2.00 5.06 -4.14
C GLY A 402 -2.02 3.76 -4.93
N GLN A 403 -2.59 2.70 -4.36
CA GLN A 403 -2.72 1.38 -4.99
C GLN A 403 -3.71 1.37 -6.17
N THR A 404 -4.81 2.14 -6.09
CA THR A 404 -5.76 2.27 -7.19
C THR A 404 -5.14 3.02 -8.36
N VAL A 405 -4.42 4.11 -8.10
CA VAL A 405 -3.68 4.87 -9.12
C VAL A 405 -2.61 3.98 -9.77
N SER A 406 -1.88 3.19 -8.99
CA SER A 406 -0.83 2.30 -9.53
C SER A 406 -1.42 1.16 -10.37
N THR A 407 -2.56 0.60 -9.99
CA THR A 407 -3.30 -0.41 -10.76
C THR A 407 -3.82 0.14 -12.08
N LEU A 408 -4.42 1.34 -12.06
CA LEU A 408 -4.88 2.03 -13.28
C LEU A 408 -3.71 2.38 -14.21
N ARG A 409 -2.54 2.78 -13.66
CA ARG A 409 -1.31 2.99 -14.42
C ARG A 409 -0.81 1.70 -15.08
N PHE A 410 -0.80 0.58 -14.36
CA PHE A 410 -0.41 -0.71 -14.90
C PHE A 410 -1.32 -1.16 -16.05
N ARG A 411 -2.64 -0.94 -15.94
CA ARG A 411 -3.59 -1.21 -17.03
C ARG A 411 -3.30 -0.41 -18.30
N ARG A 412 -2.79 0.82 -18.17
CA ARG A 412 -2.37 1.63 -19.33
C ARG A 412 -1.10 1.07 -19.97
N ILE A 413 -0.11 0.70 -19.17
CA ILE A 413 1.13 0.04 -19.65
C ILE A 413 0.81 -1.28 -20.35
N ALA A 414 -0.12 -2.07 -19.78
CA ALA A 414 -0.54 -3.37 -20.30
C ALA A 414 -1.37 -3.28 -21.60
N SER A 415 -1.83 -2.09 -21.99
CA SER A 415 -2.68 -1.91 -23.15
C SER A 415 -1.95 -1.91 -24.49
N SER A 416 -0.62 -1.75 -24.48
CA SER A 416 0.26 -2.06 -25.60
C SER A 416 1.04 -3.34 -25.28
N PRO A 417 0.90 -4.41 -26.08
CA PRO A 417 1.68 -5.64 -25.90
C PRO A 417 3.19 -5.40 -25.94
N ARG A 418 3.66 -4.46 -26.77
CA ARG A 418 5.09 -4.10 -26.86
C ARG A 418 5.56 -3.42 -25.57
N VAL A 419 4.81 -2.45 -25.06
CA VAL A 419 5.12 -1.72 -23.82
C VAL A 419 4.96 -2.61 -22.57
N ALA A 420 4.06 -3.59 -22.58
CA ALA A 420 3.87 -4.50 -21.45
C ALA A 420 5.11 -5.40 -21.18
N ARG A 421 5.86 -5.78 -22.23
CA ARG A 421 7.00 -6.70 -22.16
C ARG A 421 8.30 -6.07 -21.60
N LEU A 422 8.32 -4.76 -21.45
CA LEU A 422 9.48 -3.87 -21.34
C LEU A 422 10.64 -3.99 -20.32
N SER A 423 10.96 -5.02 -19.56
CA SER A 423 11.91 -4.89 -18.40
C SER A 423 11.59 -3.72 -17.38
N PRO A 424 11.95 -3.81 -16.08
CA PRO A 424 11.82 -2.67 -15.17
C PRO A 424 12.73 -1.50 -15.54
N VAL A 425 13.91 -1.81 -16.07
CA VAL A 425 14.89 -0.83 -16.57
C VAL A 425 14.30 -0.09 -17.76
N GLY A 426 13.70 -0.81 -18.72
CA GLY A 426 13.16 -0.17 -19.92
C GLY A 426 11.99 0.76 -19.63
N LEU A 427 11.12 0.39 -18.67
CA LEU A 427 10.06 1.27 -18.21
C LEU A 427 10.61 2.55 -17.54
N ALA A 428 11.65 2.41 -16.72
CA ALA A 428 12.29 3.54 -16.04
C ALA A 428 12.97 4.48 -17.05
N THR A 429 13.66 3.93 -18.06
CA THR A 429 14.28 4.69 -19.15
C THR A 429 13.24 5.48 -19.93
N LEU A 430 12.14 4.84 -20.35
CA LEU A 430 11.07 5.52 -21.07
C LEU A 430 10.51 6.70 -20.28
N LYS A 431 10.23 6.50 -18.99
CA LYS A 431 9.74 7.56 -18.11
C LYS A 431 10.72 8.73 -17.94
N GLY A 432 12.00 8.51 -18.20
CA GLY A 432 13.02 9.56 -18.19
C GLY A 432 13.08 10.40 -19.48
N LEU A 433 12.52 9.93 -20.60
CA LEU A 433 12.71 10.55 -21.92
C LEU A 433 12.17 11.99 -22.00
N ALA A 434 10.93 12.20 -21.56
CA ALA A 434 10.24 13.48 -21.62
C ALA A 434 10.13 14.12 -20.24
N ARG A 435 11.23 14.07 -19.48
CA ARG A 435 11.38 14.68 -18.15
C ARG A 435 12.55 15.67 -18.14
N PRO A 436 12.41 16.83 -17.49
CA PRO A 436 13.50 17.79 -17.35
C PRO A 436 14.65 17.21 -16.53
N SER A 437 15.88 17.42 -17.01
CA SER A 437 17.12 17.02 -16.32
C SER A 437 17.60 18.17 -15.43
N ILE A 438 17.52 17.98 -14.11
CA ILE A 438 17.90 19.01 -13.12
C ILE A 438 19.36 18.85 -12.70
N SER A 439 19.77 17.62 -12.40
CA SER A 439 21.14 17.21 -12.10
C SER A 439 21.28 15.72 -12.35
N GLU A 440 22.51 15.27 -12.57
CA GLU A 440 22.80 13.85 -12.79
C GLU A 440 22.38 12.99 -11.58
N GLU A 441 22.63 13.48 -10.36
CA GLU A 441 22.21 12.83 -9.11
C GLU A 441 20.68 12.71 -8.98
N ALA A 442 19.93 13.75 -9.33
CA ALA A 442 18.47 13.75 -9.25
C ALA A 442 17.86 12.81 -10.30
N ASP A 443 18.46 12.74 -11.48
CA ASP A 443 18.05 11.86 -12.56
C ASP A 443 18.34 10.39 -12.20
N GLN A 444 19.51 10.09 -11.61
CA GLN A 444 19.86 8.76 -11.10
C GLN A 444 18.92 8.32 -9.97
N ALA A 445 18.66 9.19 -8.98
CA ALA A 445 17.75 8.89 -7.88
C ALA A 445 16.32 8.60 -8.37
N TYR A 446 15.85 9.39 -9.35
CA TYR A 446 14.55 9.15 -9.98
C TYR A 446 14.51 7.83 -10.75
N PHE A 447 15.55 7.56 -11.55
CA PHE A 447 15.66 6.32 -12.31
C PHE A 447 15.62 5.09 -11.40
N GLU A 448 16.41 5.10 -10.33
CA GLU A 448 16.43 4.00 -9.35
C GLU A 448 15.08 3.86 -8.61
N MET A 449 14.42 4.98 -8.27
CA MET A 449 13.07 4.95 -7.70
C MET A 449 12.06 4.32 -8.66
N GLU A 450 12.04 4.73 -9.93
CA GLU A 450 11.11 4.20 -10.94
C GLU A 450 11.41 2.73 -11.28
N LYS A 451 12.68 2.35 -11.37
CA LYS A 451 13.11 0.96 -11.53
C LYS A 451 12.58 0.08 -10.38
N ARG A 452 12.68 0.56 -9.13
CA ARG A 452 12.11 -0.12 -7.95
C ARG A 452 10.58 -0.19 -8.00
N GLN A 453 9.91 0.86 -8.46
CA GLN A 453 8.45 0.85 -8.61
C GLN A 453 8.00 -0.12 -9.71
N ALA A 454 8.67 -0.12 -10.85
CA ALA A 454 8.40 -1.00 -11.98
C ALA A 454 8.64 -2.48 -11.64
N SER A 455 9.72 -2.79 -10.93
CA SER A 455 10.00 -4.15 -10.47
C SER A 455 8.93 -4.62 -9.49
N ARG A 456 8.54 -3.79 -8.52
CA ARG A 456 7.49 -4.09 -7.54
C ARG A 456 6.14 -4.30 -8.22
N LEU A 457 5.76 -3.46 -9.17
CA LEU A 457 4.50 -3.60 -9.93
C LEU A 457 4.46 -4.92 -10.71
N ARG A 458 5.56 -5.31 -11.35
CA ARG A 458 5.64 -6.57 -12.07
C ARG A 458 5.59 -7.78 -11.16
N GLN A 459 6.28 -7.73 -10.03
CA GLN A 459 6.18 -8.79 -9.04
C GLN A 459 4.73 -8.92 -8.53
N LEU A 460 4.06 -7.80 -8.23
CA LEU A 460 2.64 -7.78 -7.85
C LEU A 460 1.71 -8.32 -8.95
N ALA A 461 2.00 -8.05 -10.23
CA ALA A 461 1.24 -8.57 -11.36
C ALA A 461 1.40 -10.09 -11.55
N ARG A 462 2.51 -10.67 -11.09
CA ARG A 462 2.74 -12.12 -11.10
C ARG A 462 2.08 -12.84 -9.92
N VAL A 463 1.53 -12.10 -8.95
CA VAL A 463 0.88 -12.71 -7.79
C VAL A 463 -0.46 -13.32 -8.20
N SER A 464 -0.55 -14.64 -8.14
CA SER A 464 -1.77 -15.35 -8.51
C SER A 464 -2.95 -14.99 -7.60
N PRO A 465 -4.14 -14.70 -8.15
CA PRO A 465 -5.35 -14.44 -7.37
C PRO A 465 -5.82 -15.71 -6.64
N MET A 466 -6.63 -15.52 -5.60
CA MET A 466 -7.31 -16.62 -4.92
C MET A 466 -8.48 -17.16 -5.76
N THR A 467 -8.75 -18.46 -5.62
CA THR A 467 -10.01 -19.05 -6.12
C THR A 467 -11.20 -18.65 -5.23
N GLY A 468 -12.43 -18.75 -5.75
CA GLY A 468 -13.66 -18.46 -4.98
C GLY A 468 -13.72 -19.19 -3.63
N GLY A 469 -13.45 -20.50 -3.64
CA GLY A 469 -13.43 -21.30 -2.41
C GLY A 469 -12.27 -20.95 -1.47
N GLN A 470 -11.16 -20.38 -1.96
CA GLN A 470 -10.10 -19.86 -1.09
C GLN A 470 -10.52 -18.54 -0.42
N MET A 471 -11.15 -17.63 -1.17
CA MET A 471 -11.65 -16.36 -0.64
C MET A 471 -12.66 -16.59 0.50
N VAL A 472 -13.62 -17.51 0.32
CA VAL A 472 -14.60 -17.86 1.37
C VAL A 472 -13.90 -18.42 2.61
N ARG A 473 -12.95 -19.34 2.44
CA ARG A 473 -12.22 -19.94 3.57
C ARG A 473 -11.44 -18.91 4.37
N TRP A 474 -10.72 -18.00 3.70
CA TRP A 474 -9.93 -16.97 4.39
C TRP A 474 -10.81 -15.86 4.98
N GLY A 475 -11.91 -15.50 4.32
CA GLY A 475 -12.91 -14.59 4.88
C GLY A 475 -13.56 -15.16 6.14
N LEU A 476 -13.95 -16.45 6.13
CA LEU A 476 -14.49 -17.12 7.30
C LEU A 476 -13.46 -17.23 8.43
N ALA A 477 -12.21 -17.58 8.12
CA ALA A 477 -11.13 -17.62 9.11
C ALA A 477 -10.93 -16.25 9.78
N TYR A 478 -10.91 -15.18 8.99
CA TYR A 478 -10.85 -13.81 9.51
C TYR A 478 -12.02 -13.50 10.46
N VAL A 479 -13.26 -13.81 10.09
CA VAL A 479 -14.44 -13.59 10.94
C VAL A 479 -14.37 -14.40 12.24
N ILE A 480 -13.98 -15.68 12.17
CA ILE A 480 -13.88 -16.56 13.34
C ILE A 480 -12.83 -16.03 14.33
N VAL A 481 -11.64 -15.64 13.85
CA VAL A 481 -10.57 -15.12 14.71
C VAL A 481 -11.01 -13.81 15.38
N THR A 482 -11.61 -12.90 14.62
CA THR A 482 -12.16 -11.64 15.16
C THR A 482 -13.22 -11.90 16.22
N ALA A 483 -14.17 -12.81 15.95
CA ALA A 483 -15.22 -13.16 16.90
C ALA A 483 -14.68 -13.80 18.18
N ALA A 484 -13.68 -14.68 18.07
CA ALA A 484 -13.04 -15.31 19.23
C ALA A 484 -12.30 -14.27 20.11
N LEU A 485 -11.60 -13.32 19.50
CA LEU A 485 -10.93 -12.23 20.22
C LEU A 485 -11.93 -11.29 20.89
N LEU A 486 -13.03 -10.95 20.21
CA LEU A 486 -14.11 -10.16 20.80
C LEU A 486 -14.74 -10.87 22.01
N ALA A 487 -15.00 -12.18 21.89
CA ALA A 487 -15.53 -12.98 22.99
C ALA A 487 -14.58 -12.96 24.20
N LEU A 488 -13.26 -13.16 23.99
CA LEU A 488 -12.28 -13.07 25.08
C LEU A 488 -12.25 -11.69 25.74
N LEU A 489 -12.33 -10.61 24.95
CA LEU A 489 -12.35 -9.25 25.47
C LEU A 489 -13.60 -8.99 26.34
N ILE A 490 -14.78 -9.38 25.84
CA ILE A 490 -16.06 -9.20 26.55
C ILE A 490 -16.10 -10.03 27.83
N VAL A 491 -15.72 -11.30 27.76
CA VAL A 491 -15.71 -12.21 28.92
C VAL A 491 -14.75 -11.68 29.98
N SER A 492 -13.52 -11.30 29.60
CA SER A 492 -12.54 -10.74 30.54
C SER A 492 -13.05 -9.46 31.22
N ALA A 493 -13.67 -8.55 30.46
CA ALA A 493 -14.22 -7.32 31.02
C ALA A 493 -15.35 -7.60 32.03
N GLY A 494 -16.25 -8.53 31.72
CA GLY A 494 -17.35 -8.93 32.62
C GLY A 494 -16.86 -9.61 33.90
N THR A 495 -16.00 -10.63 33.78
CA THR A 495 -15.54 -11.43 34.94
C THR A 495 -14.79 -10.60 35.97
N HIS A 496 -14.00 -9.62 35.52
CA HIS A 496 -13.24 -8.76 36.45
C HIS A 496 -14.10 -7.66 37.09
N ALA A 497 -15.15 -7.19 36.41
CA ALA A 497 -16.14 -6.30 37.01
C ALA A 497 -16.89 -7.01 38.16
N ASP A 498 -17.35 -8.24 37.91
CA ASP A 498 -18.06 -9.05 38.90
C ASP A 498 -17.16 -9.43 40.08
N ALA A 499 -15.90 -9.81 39.81
CA ALA A 499 -14.92 -10.13 40.85
C ALA A 499 -14.52 -8.91 41.70
N ALA A 500 -14.49 -7.71 41.10
CA ALA A 500 -14.25 -6.47 41.85
C ALA A 500 -15.43 -6.16 42.79
N LEU A 501 -16.66 -6.25 42.27
CA LEU A 501 -17.88 -6.06 43.06
C LEU A 501 -17.99 -7.06 44.22
N ALA A 502 -17.70 -8.34 43.98
CA ALA A 502 -17.72 -9.36 45.02
C ALA A 502 -16.71 -9.08 46.15
N ARG A 503 -15.51 -8.58 45.82
CA ARG A 503 -14.51 -8.17 46.83
C ARG A 503 -14.93 -6.94 47.62
N GLU A 504 -15.72 -6.05 47.02
CA GLU A 504 -16.26 -4.87 47.70
C GLU A 504 -17.42 -5.23 48.63
N ILE A 505 -18.29 -6.17 48.24
CA ILE A 505 -19.36 -6.70 49.10
C ILE A 505 -18.80 -7.50 50.31
N LEU A 506 -17.67 -8.17 50.14
CA LEU A 506 -17.02 -8.96 51.20
C LEU A 506 -16.13 -8.13 52.16
N ARG A 507 -15.90 -6.85 51.86
CA ARG A 507 -15.17 -5.90 52.73
C ARG A 507 -16.15 -5.06 53.51
#